data_AF-A0AAW0PG74-F1
#
_entry.id   AF-A0AAW0PG74-F1
#
_cell.length_a   1.000
_cell.length_b   1.000
_cell.length_c   1.000
_cell.angle_alpha   90.00
_cell.angle_beta   90.00
_cell.angle_gamma   90.00
#
_symmetry.space_group_name_H-M   'P 1'
#
loop_
_entity.id
_entity.type
_entity.pdbx_description
1 polymer ?
#
loop_
_entity_poly.entity_id
_entity_poly.type
_entity_poly.pdbx_seq_one_letter_code
_entity_poly.pdbx_strand_id
1 'polypeptide(L)'
;MGESIGVRRCAGPFVLWRTVDRRVVYCLLCLKPTETIATHLARVCMKANTPEERQAEMLRAKESTKIWTREGRVWDFNEICRWCPHVASRRALLRELRTRGFLIQNDTADSGTTKADDPSTSAAELPASPMASSSSLLRNCPVKTSPTQHWRLTQAGNG
;
A
#
# COMPACT_ATOMS: atom_id res chain seq x y z
N MET A 1 35.74 -37.42 26.96
CA MET A 1 35.17 -37.06 25.65
C MET A 1 34.26 -35.87 25.88
N GLY A 2 34.78 -34.65 25.69
CA GLY A 2 34.06 -33.41 25.94
C GLY A 2 33.99 -32.59 24.66
N GLU A 3 32.85 -32.62 23.99
CA GLU A 3 32.62 -31.83 22.77
C GLU A 3 32.33 -30.38 23.14
N SER A 4 33.24 -29.51 22.71
CA SER A 4 33.14 -28.06 22.87
C SER A 4 32.16 -27.50 21.85
N ILE A 5 31.04 -26.97 22.32
CA ILE A 5 30.09 -26.22 21.49
C ILE A 5 30.72 -24.85 21.20
N GLY A 6 31.34 -24.72 20.04
CA GLY A 6 31.85 -23.46 19.53
C GLY A 6 30.71 -22.49 19.22
N VAL A 7 30.45 -21.56 20.14
CA VAL A 7 29.56 -20.41 19.93
C VAL A 7 30.18 -19.53 18.85
N ARG A 8 29.68 -19.63 17.61
CA ARG A 8 30.05 -18.70 16.54
C ARG A 8 29.47 -17.32 16.87
N ARG A 9 30.31 -16.44 17.42
CA ARG A 9 30.06 -14.99 17.46
C ARG A 9 30.12 -14.47 16.03
N CYS A 10 28.97 -14.21 15.42
CA CYS A 10 28.90 -13.35 14.23
C CYS A 10 29.14 -11.89 14.68
N ALA A 11 30.40 -11.47 14.66
CA ALA A 11 30.78 -10.07 14.75
C ALA A 11 30.56 -9.41 13.38
N GLY A 12 29.36 -8.86 13.17
CA GLY A 12 29.09 -7.92 12.09
C GLY A 12 29.06 -6.49 12.66
N PRO A 13 29.57 -5.48 11.95
CA PRO A 13 29.35 -4.09 12.32
C PRO A 13 27.88 -3.76 12.04
N PHE A 14 27.01 -4.04 13.01
CA PHE A 14 25.66 -3.48 13.02
C PHE A 14 25.85 -1.99 13.32
N VAL A 15 26.04 -1.21 12.25
CA VAL A 15 25.90 0.23 12.32
C VAL A 15 24.50 0.45 12.88
N LEU A 16 24.43 0.85 14.15
CA LEU A 16 23.20 1.23 14.81
C LEU A 16 22.76 2.53 14.16
N TRP A 17 22.13 2.42 12.98
CA TRP A 17 21.34 3.50 12.42
C TRP A 17 20.24 3.77 13.46
N ARG A 18 20.49 4.68 14.39
CA ARG A 18 19.40 5.49 14.93
C ARG A 18 18.91 6.32 13.76
N THR A 19 18.14 5.73 12.84
CA THR A 19 17.09 6.58 12.29
C THR A 19 16.23 6.88 13.50
N VAL A 20 16.21 8.14 13.86
CA VAL A 20 15.07 8.63 14.62
C VAL A 20 13.89 8.25 13.73
N ASP A 21 13.06 7.31 14.20
CA ASP A 21 11.82 6.94 13.52
C ASP A 21 10.95 8.20 13.48
N ARG A 22 11.18 9.03 12.47
CA ARG A 22 10.44 10.27 12.23
C ARG A 22 9.11 9.83 11.68
N ARG A 23 8.13 9.65 12.58
CA ARG A 23 6.75 9.35 12.20
C ARG A 23 6.28 10.40 11.20
N VAL A 24 6.10 9.97 9.96
CA VAL A 24 5.57 10.81 8.90
C VAL A 24 4.12 11.15 9.26
N VAL A 25 3.85 12.45 9.42
CA VAL A 25 2.52 12.99 9.70
C VAL A 25 2.01 13.67 8.45
N TYR A 26 0.77 13.35 8.07
CA TYR A 26 0.12 14.02 6.96
C TYR A 26 -0.45 15.37 7.42
N CYS A 27 -0.21 16.42 6.64
CA CYS A 27 -0.90 17.68 6.84
C CYS A 27 -2.36 17.52 6.42
N LEU A 28 -3.31 17.82 7.30
CA LEU A 28 -4.74 17.68 6.99
C LEU A 28 -5.27 18.73 6.01
N LEU A 29 -4.51 19.80 5.76
CA LEU A 29 -4.90 20.89 4.85
C LEU A 29 -4.48 20.62 3.40
N CYS A 30 -3.27 20.10 3.18
CA CYS A 30 -2.75 19.84 1.84
C CYS A 30 -2.57 18.35 1.53
N LEU A 31 -2.86 17.46 2.48
CA LEU A 31 -2.74 16.00 2.40
C LEU A 31 -1.34 15.50 2.03
N LYS A 32 -0.31 16.32 2.23
CA LYS A 32 1.08 15.93 1.96
C LYS A 32 1.72 15.28 3.19
N PRO A 33 2.51 14.22 3.00
CA PRO A 33 3.33 13.65 4.06
C PRO A 33 4.42 14.64 4.46
N THR A 34 4.64 14.80 5.76
CA THR A 34 5.66 15.70 6.30
C THR A 34 6.39 15.04 7.46
N GLU A 35 7.72 15.20 7.52
CA GLU A 35 8.51 14.79 8.70
C GLU A 35 8.33 15.76 9.87
N THR A 36 8.14 17.05 9.55
CA THR A 36 8.02 18.14 10.53
C THR A 36 6.78 18.98 10.26
N ILE A 37 5.63 18.53 10.77
CA ILE A 37 4.34 19.19 10.56
C ILE A 37 4.32 20.64 11.06
N ALA A 38 5.00 20.96 12.17
CA ALA A 38 5.06 22.31 12.72
C ALA A 38 5.68 23.32 11.73
N THR A 39 6.82 22.94 11.16
CA THR A 39 7.51 23.76 10.14
C THR A 39 6.67 23.89 8.87
N HIS A 40 5.99 22.81 8.47
CA HIS A 40 5.11 22.84 7.32
C HIS A 40 3.93 23.80 7.52
N LEU A 41 3.27 23.76 8.67
CA LEU A 41 2.17 24.69 8.99
C LEU A 41 2.67 26.14 9.03
N ALA A 42 3.81 26.41 9.67
CA ALA A 42 4.35 27.76 9.79
C ALA A 42 4.81 28.38 8.45
N ARG A 43 5.25 27.56 7.49
CA ARG A 43 5.82 28.07 6.22
C ARG A 43 4.89 27.93 5.01
N VAL A 44 3.98 26.95 5.03
CA VAL A 44 3.18 26.56 3.85
C VAL A 44 1.70 26.78 4.10
N CYS A 45 1.05 25.95 4.92
CA CYS A 45 -0.41 25.93 4.98
C CYS A 45 -1.03 27.00 5.87
N MET A 46 -0.36 27.39 6.96
CA MET A 46 -0.89 28.30 7.99
C MET A 46 0.07 29.46 8.26
N LYS A 47 0.71 29.99 7.21
CA LYS A 47 1.73 31.03 7.32
C LYS A 47 1.21 32.32 7.98
N ALA A 48 -0.05 32.68 7.72
CA ALA A 48 -0.69 33.90 8.22
C ALA A 48 -1.41 33.71 9.57
N ASN A 49 -1.58 32.48 10.03
CA ASN A 49 -2.31 32.16 11.24
C ASN A 49 -1.48 32.41 12.50
N THR A 50 -2.16 32.53 13.64
CA THR A 50 -1.50 32.69 14.94
C THR A 50 -0.74 31.41 15.34
N PRO A 51 0.28 31.52 16.22
CA PRO A 51 0.96 30.35 16.76
C PRO A 51 0.01 29.35 17.44
N GLU A 52 -1.03 29.83 18.10
CA GLU A 52 -2.00 29.03 18.84
C GLU A 52 -2.85 28.18 17.89
N GLU A 53 -3.34 28.77 16.80
CA GLU A 53 -4.08 28.04 15.76
C GLU A 53 -3.21 26.97 15.08
N ARG A 54 -1.94 27.30 14.80
CA ARG A 54 -0.97 26.35 14.25
C ARG A 54 -0.70 25.18 15.20
N GLN A 55 -0.63 25.45 16.50
CA GLN A 55 -0.43 24.43 17.52
C GLN A 55 -1.65 23.49 17.58
N ALA A 56 -2.87 24.03 17.58
CA ALA A 56 -4.10 23.25 17.55
C ALA A 56 -4.15 22.33 16.32
N GLU A 57 -3.79 22.86 15.14
CA GLU A 57 -3.75 22.08 13.90
C GLU A 57 -2.70 20.96 13.94
N MET A 58 -1.51 21.27 14.47
CA MET A 58 -0.47 20.27 14.65
C MET A 58 -0.96 19.12 15.54
N LEU A 59 -1.61 19.43 16.66
CA LEU A 59 -2.13 18.42 17.58
C LEU A 59 -3.20 17.57 16.89
N ARG A 60 -4.10 18.19 16.14
CA ARG A 60 -5.12 17.50 15.34
C ARG A 60 -4.52 16.54 14.31
N ALA A 61 -3.49 16.99 13.57
CA ALA A 61 -2.80 16.16 12.58
C ALA A 61 -2.07 14.95 13.24
N LYS A 62 -1.44 15.17 14.40
CA LYS A 62 -0.80 14.10 15.16
C LYS A 62 -1.81 13.09 15.69
N GLU A 63 -2.93 13.54 16.24
CA GLU A 63 -3.96 12.64 16.75
C GLU A 63 -4.60 11.84 15.62
N SER A 64 -4.89 12.47 14.47
CA SER A 64 -5.36 11.77 13.27
C SER A 64 -4.41 10.65 12.84
N THR A 65 -3.09 10.92 12.81
CA THR A 65 -2.08 9.90 12.46
C THR A 65 -2.07 8.76 13.49
N LYS A 66 -2.24 9.07 14.77
CA LYS A 66 -2.30 8.09 15.85
C LYS A 66 -3.55 7.20 15.75
N ILE A 67 -4.71 7.79 15.49
CA ILE A 67 -5.96 7.07 15.24
C ILE A 67 -5.78 6.15 14.03
N TRP A 68 -5.29 6.67 12.90
CA TRP A 68 -5.06 5.88 11.70
C TRP A 68 -4.09 4.71 11.93
N THR A 69 -3.03 4.92 12.73
CA THR A 69 -2.07 3.85 13.04
C THR A 69 -2.70 2.75 13.89
N ARG A 70 -3.65 3.09 14.78
CA ARG A 70 -4.33 2.13 15.66
C ARG A 70 -5.46 1.39 14.96
N GLU A 71 -6.30 2.12 14.26
CA GLU A 71 -7.57 1.63 13.73
C GLU A 71 -7.50 1.42 12.22
N GLY A 72 -6.93 2.36 11.48
CA GLY A 72 -6.90 2.31 10.01
C GLY A 72 -6.09 1.14 9.41
N ARG A 73 -5.23 0.49 10.21
CA ARG A 73 -4.49 -0.71 9.80
C ARG A 73 -5.29 -1.99 9.88
N VAL A 74 -6.36 -2.03 10.68
CA VAL A 74 -7.16 -3.22 10.95
C VAL A 74 -8.53 -3.04 10.30
N TRP A 75 -8.91 -3.98 9.46
CA TRP A 75 -10.16 -3.97 8.72
C TRP A 75 -10.98 -5.19 9.07
N ASP A 76 -12.30 -5.04 9.18
CA ASP A 76 -13.22 -6.15 9.40
C ASP A 76 -13.77 -6.68 8.07
N PHE A 77 -13.65 -7.99 7.85
CA PHE A 77 -14.14 -8.61 6.62
C PHE A 77 -15.65 -8.47 6.42
N ASN A 78 -16.46 -8.54 7.49
CA ASN A 78 -17.91 -8.41 7.39
C ASN A 78 -18.31 -6.97 7.02
N GLU A 79 -17.59 -5.99 7.54
CA GLU A 79 -17.73 -4.60 7.15
C GLU A 79 -17.37 -4.37 5.67
N ILE A 80 -16.27 -4.96 5.20
CA ILE A 80 -15.92 -4.94 3.78
C ILE A 80 -17.03 -5.60 2.94
N CYS A 81 -17.61 -6.72 3.40
CA CYS A 81 -18.71 -7.37 2.70
C CYS A 81 -19.97 -6.49 2.61
N ARG A 82 -20.24 -5.68 3.64
CA ARG A 82 -21.35 -4.71 3.64
C ARG A 82 -21.14 -3.60 2.61
N TRP A 83 -19.93 -3.07 2.47
CA TRP A 83 -19.62 -2.01 1.51
C TRP A 83 -19.41 -2.50 0.08
N CYS A 84 -18.85 -3.71 -0.07
CA CYS A 84 -18.53 -4.33 -1.35
C CYS A 84 -19.28 -5.67 -1.49
N PRO A 85 -20.56 -5.65 -1.90
CA PRO A 85 -21.34 -6.88 -2.07
C PRO A 85 -20.80 -7.74 -3.21
N HIS A 86 -20.23 -7.12 -4.25
CA HIS A 86 -19.71 -7.82 -5.41
C HIS A 86 -18.43 -8.62 -5.09
N VAL A 87 -18.48 -9.93 -5.34
CA VAL A 87 -17.45 -10.90 -4.94
C VAL A 87 -16.09 -10.63 -5.62
N ALA A 88 -16.06 -10.34 -6.92
CA ALA A 88 -14.79 -10.14 -7.61
C ALA A 88 -14.08 -8.86 -7.15
N SER A 89 -14.84 -7.78 -6.95
CA SER A 89 -14.32 -6.49 -6.45
C SER A 89 -13.81 -6.64 -5.01
N ARG A 90 -14.56 -7.37 -4.16
CA ARG A 90 -14.14 -7.67 -2.78
C ARG A 90 -12.83 -8.45 -2.75
N ARG A 91 -12.69 -9.51 -3.56
CA ARG A 91 -11.44 -10.28 -3.63
C ARG A 91 -10.26 -9.43 -4.09
N ALA A 92 -10.46 -8.56 -5.06
CA ALA A 92 -9.42 -7.63 -5.52
C ALA A 92 -9.00 -6.66 -4.39
N LEU A 93 -9.96 -6.10 -3.65
CA LEU A 93 -9.71 -5.22 -2.52
C LEU A 93 -8.94 -5.92 -1.40
N LEU A 94 -9.37 -7.12 -0.99
CA LEU A 94 -8.70 -7.87 0.08
C LEU A 94 -7.26 -8.23 -0.29
N ARG A 95 -7.00 -8.57 -1.57
CA ARG A 95 -5.65 -8.83 -2.07
C ARG A 95 -4.78 -7.58 -1.95
N GLU A 96 -5.29 -6.43 -2.37
CA GLU A 96 -4.56 -5.16 -2.32
C GLU A 96 -4.27 -4.75 -0.87
N LEU A 97 -5.26 -4.88 0.03
CA LEU A 97 -5.10 -4.60 1.46
C LEU A 97 -4.01 -5.48 2.09
N ARG A 98 -4.04 -6.80 1.83
CA ARG A 98 -3.00 -7.73 2.30
C ARG A 98 -1.62 -7.37 1.74
N THR A 99 -1.53 -7.04 0.46
CA THR A 99 -0.26 -6.70 -0.21
C THR A 99 0.38 -5.45 0.39
N ARG A 100 -0.45 -4.48 0.82
CA ARG A 100 -0.02 -3.25 1.49
C ARG A 100 0.23 -3.43 3.00
N GLY A 101 0.04 -4.63 3.53
CA GLY A 101 0.28 -4.95 4.94
C GLY A 101 -0.85 -4.54 5.90
N PHE A 102 -2.08 -4.34 5.40
CA PHE A 102 -3.25 -4.18 6.26
C PHE A 102 -3.68 -5.53 6.84
N LEU A 103 -4.25 -5.50 8.05
CA LEU A 103 -4.74 -6.68 8.75
C LEU A 103 -6.25 -6.82 8.52
N ILE A 104 -6.70 -8.02 8.14
CA ILE A 104 -8.13 -8.31 7.97
C ILE A 104 -8.56 -9.26 9.08
N GLN A 105 -9.54 -8.83 9.89
CA GLN A 105 -10.16 -9.63 10.95
C GLN A 105 -11.39 -10.35 10.42
N ASN A 106 -11.73 -11.48 11.06
CA ASN A 106 -12.91 -12.29 10.75
C ASN A 106 -12.96 -12.79 9.29
N ASP A 107 -11.81 -12.86 8.61
CA ASP A 107 -11.72 -13.54 7.33
C ASP A 107 -11.79 -15.05 7.57
N THR A 108 -12.97 -15.61 7.34
CA THR A 108 -13.22 -17.04 7.53
C THR A 108 -12.46 -17.92 6.54
N ALA A 109 -11.77 -17.33 5.55
CA ALA A 109 -10.94 -18.05 4.60
C ALA A 109 -9.53 -18.42 5.12
N ASP A 110 -9.00 -17.74 6.15
CA ASP A 110 -7.61 -17.95 6.62
C ASP A 110 -7.47 -19.01 7.74
N SER A 111 -8.53 -19.75 8.07
CA SER A 111 -8.46 -20.94 8.94
C SER A 111 -7.92 -22.19 8.24
N GLY A 112 -7.49 -22.07 6.97
CA GLY A 112 -7.10 -23.18 6.11
C GLY A 112 -5.70 -23.00 5.53
N THR A 113 -4.71 -23.50 6.27
CA THR A 113 -3.39 -23.93 5.83
C THR A 113 -3.21 -24.05 4.31
N THR A 114 -2.23 -23.29 3.81
CA THR A 114 -1.45 -23.54 2.58
C THR A 114 -1.57 -24.97 2.03
N LYS A 115 -2.17 -25.12 0.85
CA LYS A 115 -1.69 -26.08 -0.14
C LYS A 115 -1.30 -25.31 -1.40
N ALA A 116 -0.01 -25.15 -1.57
CA ALA A 116 0.57 -24.91 -2.88
C ALA A 116 0.32 -26.18 -3.69
N ASP A 117 -0.51 -26.07 -4.72
CA ASP A 117 -0.54 -27.08 -5.78
C ASP A 117 0.71 -26.86 -6.64
N ASP A 118 1.69 -27.74 -6.44
CA ASP A 118 2.88 -27.88 -7.29
C ASP A 118 2.45 -28.33 -8.70
N PRO A 119 2.90 -27.68 -9.78
CA PRO A 119 2.66 -28.15 -11.14
C PRO A 119 3.57 -29.35 -11.43
N SER A 120 3.00 -30.56 -11.42
CA SER A 120 3.73 -31.76 -11.81
C SER A 120 4.07 -31.74 -13.30
N THR A 121 5.37 -31.90 -13.55
CA THR A 121 6.03 -31.94 -14.85
C THR A 121 5.61 -33.16 -15.66
N SER A 122 5.34 -32.99 -16.96
CA SER A 122 5.63 -34.04 -17.94
C SER A 122 6.07 -33.40 -19.25
N ALA A 123 7.38 -33.42 -19.47
CA ALA A 123 8.00 -33.22 -20.76
C ALA A 123 7.80 -34.49 -21.60
N ALA A 124 7.25 -34.34 -22.80
CA ALA A 124 7.38 -35.32 -23.86
C ALA A 124 7.68 -34.59 -25.17
N GLU A 125 8.68 -35.12 -25.85
CA GLU A 125 9.47 -34.58 -26.93
C GLU A 125 8.75 -34.59 -28.29
N LEU A 126 9.15 -33.67 -29.17
CA LEU A 126 8.78 -33.40 -30.58
C LEU A 126 9.05 -34.61 -31.52
N PRO A 127 8.49 -34.73 -32.77
CA PRO A 127 8.89 -33.84 -33.88
C PRO A 127 7.96 -33.63 -35.11
N ALA A 128 8.38 -32.62 -35.90
CA ALA A 128 8.31 -32.46 -37.36
C ALA A 128 7.05 -31.91 -38.07
N SER A 129 7.24 -30.70 -38.62
CA SER A 129 6.52 -30.03 -39.73
C SER A 129 6.74 -30.76 -41.09
N PRO A 130 6.01 -30.50 -42.21
CA PRO A 130 5.82 -29.14 -42.77
C PRO A 130 4.51 -28.79 -43.53
N MET A 131 4.26 -27.48 -43.58
CA MET A 131 3.65 -26.63 -44.62
C MET A 131 2.33 -27.02 -45.31
N ALA A 132 1.32 -26.15 -45.16
CA ALA A 132 0.59 -25.58 -46.29
C ALA A 132 -0.08 -24.24 -45.92
N SER A 133 -0.01 -23.32 -46.88
CA SER A 133 -0.43 -21.92 -46.91
C SER A 133 -1.87 -21.64 -46.48
N SER A 134 -2.10 -20.46 -45.88
CA SER A 134 -2.72 -19.31 -46.59
C SER A 134 -3.09 -18.16 -45.64
N SER A 135 -2.56 -16.99 -45.99
CA SER A 135 -3.24 -15.69 -46.04
C SER A 135 -3.89 -15.09 -44.79
N SER A 136 -3.24 -14.01 -44.33
CA SER A 136 -3.85 -12.68 -44.13
C SER A 136 -5.01 -12.56 -43.14
N LEU A 137 -4.80 -11.85 -42.04
CA LEU A 137 -5.38 -10.51 -41.84
C LEU A 137 -4.78 -9.87 -40.58
N LEU A 138 -4.00 -8.81 -40.81
CA LEU A 138 -3.67 -7.80 -39.81
C LEU A 138 -4.97 -7.31 -39.16
N ARG A 139 -5.07 -7.42 -37.84
CA ARG A 139 -6.03 -6.62 -37.07
C ARG A 139 -5.31 -5.98 -35.89
N ASN A 140 -4.95 -4.72 -36.14
CA ASN A 140 -4.56 -3.73 -35.14
C ASN A 140 -5.54 -3.74 -33.96
N CYS A 141 -5.00 -3.89 -32.75
CA CYS A 141 -5.68 -3.45 -31.54
C CYS A 141 -5.34 -1.98 -31.31
N PRO A 142 -6.30 -1.04 -31.36
CA PRO A 142 -6.04 0.35 -31.01
C PRO A 142 -5.82 0.47 -29.50
N VAL A 143 -4.60 0.82 -29.12
CA VAL A 143 -4.28 1.29 -27.77
C VAL A 143 -5.00 2.63 -27.55
N LYS A 144 -6.09 2.62 -26.77
CA LYS A 144 -6.67 3.86 -26.25
C LYS A 144 -5.88 4.25 -25.00
N THR A 145 -4.82 5.02 -25.20
CA THR A 145 -4.32 5.94 -24.17
C THR A 145 -5.31 7.09 -24.05
N SER A 146 -5.83 7.33 -22.85
CA SER A 146 -6.50 8.59 -22.50
C SER A 146 -6.40 8.82 -20.98
N PRO A 147 -6.42 10.08 -20.52
CA PRO A 147 -5.30 10.63 -19.78
C PRO A 147 -5.65 10.93 -18.31
N THR A 148 -4.61 10.94 -17.50
CA THR A 148 -4.34 11.86 -16.38
C THR A 148 -5.52 12.70 -15.91
N GLN A 149 -6.18 12.31 -14.81
CA GLN A 149 -7.08 13.20 -14.09
C GLN A 149 -6.29 14.21 -13.26
N HIS A 150 -6.16 15.41 -13.83
CA HIS A 150 -5.84 16.66 -13.15
C HIS A 150 -7.06 17.09 -12.31
N TRP A 151 -6.88 17.38 -11.01
CA TRP A 151 -7.94 17.89 -10.13
C TRP A 151 -7.69 19.34 -9.66
N ARG A 152 -7.21 20.28 -10.49
CA ARG A 152 -7.14 21.67 -10.00
C ARG A 152 -8.55 22.24 -9.70
N LEU A 153 -8.65 22.71 -8.46
CA LEU A 153 -9.24 23.97 -8.00
C LEU A 153 -10.53 24.44 -8.68
N THR A 154 -11.59 24.44 -7.87
CA THR A 154 -12.57 25.53 -7.87
C THR A 154 -12.43 26.32 -6.57
N GLN A 155 -11.78 27.48 -6.65
CA GLN A 155 -12.19 28.63 -5.85
C GLN A 155 -13.34 29.31 -6.59
N ALA A 156 -14.42 29.59 -5.88
CA ALA A 156 -15.36 30.65 -6.22
C ALA A 156 -15.90 31.20 -4.90
N GLY A 157 -15.56 32.44 -4.60
CA GLY A 157 -16.23 33.24 -3.59
C GLY A 157 -17.40 34.03 -4.18
N ASN A 158 -18.19 34.57 -3.25
CA ASN A 158 -18.94 35.83 -3.25
C ASN A 158 -20.43 35.68 -2.95
N GLY A 159 -20.85 36.48 -1.97
CA GLY A 159 -22.19 36.66 -1.43
C GLY A 159 -22.07 37.18 -0.02
#